data_AF-A0A1J3J1R9-F1
#
_entry.id   AF-A0A1J3J1R9-F1
#
_cell.length_a   1.000
_cell.length_b   1.000
_cell.length_c   1.000
_cell.angle_alpha   90.00
_cell.angle_beta   90.00
_cell.angle_gamma   90.00
#
_symmetry.space_group_name_H-M   'P 1'
#
loop_
_entity.id
_entity.type
_entity.pdbx_description
1 polymer ?
#
loop_
_entity_poly.entity_id
_entity_poly.type
_entity_poly.pdbx_seq_one_letter_code
_entity_poly.pdbx_strand_id
1 'polypeptide(L)'
;MVFLSRKKPPPPPSSSSAVPPPSSSSAAPPPKFSQPEKESVEPDAVEKMTAVLAEAGCTLMNPYGPPCLPSDLHVFRRNLTSRFSSCSANSGEREKVSALRSVFIAGFSSYIQSPSNLRRVLSSSSTTKRDETLLRNLLLVSPIQLDLQEMLLEKLPEYFDVATG
;
A
#
# COMPACT_ATOMS: atom_id res chain seq x y z
N MET A 1 -33.91 -30.34 -43.40
CA MET A 1 -34.06 -29.60 -42.13
C MET A 1 -33.46 -28.22 -42.33
N VAL A 2 -34.15 -27.17 -41.88
CA VAL A 2 -34.15 -25.81 -42.45
C VAL A 2 -33.11 -24.90 -41.80
N PHE A 3 -32.37 -24.11 -42.59
CA PHE A 3 -31.51 -23.02 -42.12
C PHE A 3 -32.35 -21.77 -41.81
N LEU A 4 -32.22 -21.19 -40.62
CA LEU A 4 -32.86 -19.92 -40.24
C LEU A 4 -31.84 -18.78 -40.21
N SER A 5 -31.79 -18.02 -41.31
CA SER A 5 -31.15 -16.70 -41.36
C SER A 5 -31.95 -15.69 -40.53
N ARG A 6 -31.28 -14.89 -39.68
CA ARG A 6 -31.89 -13.73 -39.01
C ARG A 6 -31.27 -12.43 -39.51
N LYS A 7 -32.18 -11.54 -39.91
CA LYS A 7 -32.02 -10.27 -40.63
C LYS A 7 -31.78 -9.11 -39.65
N LYS A 8 -30.88 -8.19 -39.99
CA LYS A 8 -30.50 -6.99 -39.21
C LYS A 8 -31.59 -5.89 -39.29
N PRO A 9 -31.88 -5.13 -38.20
CA PRO A 9 -32.82 -4.01 -38.24
C PRO A 9 -32.19 -2.69 -38.75
N PRO A 10 -33.01 -1.77 -39.32
CA PRO A 10 -32.57 -0.51 -39.94
C PRO A 10 -32.38 0.65 -38.94
N PRO A 11 -31.65 1.72 -39.32
CA PRO A 11 -31.42 2.90 -38.48
C PRO A 11 -32.59 3.91 -38.51
N PRO A 12 -32.77 4.74 -37.47
CA PRO A 12 -33.76 5.82 -37.46
C PRO A 12 -33.29 7.09 -38.19
N PRO A 13 -34.22 7.94 -38.67
CA PRO A 13 -33.93 9.06 -39.58
C PRO A 13 -33.50 10.36 -38.88
N SER A 14 -32.67 11.13 -39.58
CA SER A 14 -32.32 12.52 -39.26
C SER A 14 -33.41 13.50 -39.71
N SER A 15 -33.76 14.48 -38.87
CA SER A 15 -34.45 15.69 -39.33
C SER A 15 -33.91 16.92 -38.59
N SER A 16 -33.69 17.96 -39.38
CA SER A 16 -33.06 19.23 -39.07
C SER A 16 -34.14 20.29 -38.82
N SER A 17 -33.91 21.25 -37.91
CA SER A 17 -34.24 22.67 -38.14
C SER A 17 -33.90 23.59 -36.95
N ALA A 18 -33.22 24.69 -37.30
CA ALA A 18 -33.29 26.06 -36.77
C ALA A 18 -32.58 26.46 -35.44
N VAL A 19 -31.56 27.32 -35.63
CA VAL A 19 -30.87 28.28 -34.72
C VAL A 19 -31.60 29.67 -34.88
N PRO A 20 -31.50 30.77 -34.06
CA PRO A 20 -30.31 31.33 -33.35
C PRO A 20 -30.57 32.17 -32.04
N PRO A 21 -29.76 33.20 -31.62
CA PRO A 21 -28.86 33.25 -30.43
C PRO A 21 -29.26 34.39 -29.40
N PRO A 22 -28.49 34.91 -28.38
CA PRO A 22 -27.11 35.45 -28.41
C PRO A 22 -26.19 35.30 -27.14
N SER A 23 -24.88 35.46 -27.39
CA SER A 23 -23.81 36.17 -26.65
C SER A 23 -23.72 36.18 -25.11
N SER A 24 -22.57 35.75 -24.54
CA SER A 24 -21.43 36.64 -24.16
C SER A 24 -20.44 35.99 -23.18
N SER A 25 -19.15 36.11 -23.50
CA SER A 25 -17.95 36.24 -22.66
C SER A 25 -17.87 35.59 -21.26
N SER A 26 -16.95 34.65 -21.08
CA SER A 26 -15.73 34.87 -20.28
C SER A 26 -14.77 33.69 -20.43
N ALA A 27 -13.63 33.94 -21.08
CA ALA A 27 -12.53 32.98 -21.15
C ALA A 27 -11.79 32.98 -19.80
N ALA A 28 -11.99 31.94 -18.99
CA ALA A 28 -11.15 31.66 -17.84
C ALA A 28 -9.86 30.98 -18.33
N PRO A 29 -8.67 31.38 -17.84
CA PRO A 29 -7.43 30.70 -18.21
C PRO A 29 -7.43 29.28 -17.64
N PRO A 30 -6.79 28.31 -18.32
CA PRO A 30 -6.69 26.95 -17.80
C PRO A 30 -5.91 26.94 -16.48
N PRO A 31 -6.30 26.10 -15.50
CA PRO A 31 -5.54 25.97 -14.27
C PRO A 31 -4.14 25.44 -14.62
N LYS A 32 -3.11 26.19 -14.22
CA LYS A 32 -1.73 25.72 -14.20
C LYS A 32 -1.66 24.55 -13.22
N PHE A 33 -1.66 23.34 -13.72
CA PHE A 33 -1.20 22.19 -12.95
C PHE A 33 0.28 22.42 -12.66
N SER A 34 0.60 22.78 -11.42
CA SER A 34 1.95 22.72 -10.90
C SER A 34 2.39 21.26 -10.98
N GLN A 35 3.23 20.99 -11.97
CA GLN A 35 3.94 19.73 -12.10
C GLN A 35 4.74 19.54 -10.80
N PRO A 36 4.59 18.44 -10.04
CA PRO A 36 5.48 18.21 -8.92
C PRO A 36 6.88 18.06 -9.52
N GLU A 37 7.77 18.94 -9.08
CA GLU A 37 9.18 18.91 -9.41
C GLU A 37 9.68 17.50 -9.14
N LYS A 38 10.27 16.88 -10.17
CA LYS A 38 11.09 15.68 -9.99
C LYS A 38 12.38 16.12 -9.33
N GLU A 39 12.28 16.49 -8.05
CA GLU A 39 13.41 16.36 -7.16
C GLU A 39 13.74 14.87 -7.14
N SER A 40 15.01 14.52 -7.38
CA SER A 40 15.50 13.16 -7.18
C SER A 40 15.49 12.89 -5.67
N VAL A 41 14.28 12.76 -5.12
CA VAL A 41 14.02 12.44 -3.73
C VAL A 41 14.35 10.96 -3.62
N GLU A 42 15.42 10.66 -2.87
CA GLU A 42 15.64 9.31 -2.37
C GLU A 42 14.30 8.75 -1.85
N PRO A 43 13.86 7.56 -2.28
CA PRO A 43 12.50 7.13 -2.00
C PRO A 43 12.24 7.15 -0.51
N ASP A 44 11.09 7.69 -0.13
CA ASP A 44 10.68 7.85 1.26
C ASP A 44 10.80 6.52 2.00
N ALA A 45 11.15 6.54 3.29
CA ALA A 45 11.33 5.33 4.07
C ALA A 45 10.06 4.45 4.05
N VAL A 46 8.88 5.09 4.03
CA VAL A 46 7.59 4.42 3.87
C VAL A 46 7.46 3.77 2.49
N GLU A 47 7.91 4.43 1.42
CA GLU A 47 7.90 3.87 0.07
C GLU A 47 8.82 2.64 -0.04
N LYS A 48 10.05 2.75 0.47
CA LYS A 48 11.01 1.63 0.51
C LYS A 48 10.48 0.45 1.33
N MET A 49 9.90 0.72 2.50
CA MET A 49 9.25 -0.30 3.33
C MET A 49 8.06 -0.97 2.61
N THR A 50 7.24 -0.17 1.91
CA THR A 50 6.11 -0.67 1.13
C THR A 50 6.58 -1.55 -0.04
N ALA A 51 7.67 -1.16 -0.72
CA ALA A 51 8.28 -1.96 -1.78
C ALA A 51 8.78 -3.32 -1.25
N VAL A 52 9.46 -3.34 -0.10
CA VAL A 52 9.92 -4.58 0.54
C VAL A 52 8.74 -5.51 0.86
N LEU A 53 7.63 -4.98 1.39
CA LEU A 53 6.42 -5.76 1.64
C LEU A 53 5.80 -6.27 0.35
N ALA A 54 5.69 -5.42 -0.68
CA ALA A 54 5.09 -5.78 -1.97
C ALA A 54 5.86 -6.90 -2.66
N GLU A 55 7.20 -6.84 -2.64
CA GLU A 55 8.05 -7.90 -3.16
C GLU A 55 7.94 -9.23 -2.39
N ALA A 56 7.56 -9.18 -1.11
CA ALA A 56 7.22 -10.36 -0.32
C ALA A 56 5.76 -10.83 -0.52
N GLY A 57 4.97 -10.10 -1.33
CA GLY A 57 3.57 -10.43 -1.63
C GLY A 57 2.55 -9.79 -0.69
N CYS A 58 2.96 -8.82 0.14
CA CYS A 58 2.06 -8.05 0.99
C CYS A 58 1.87 -6.62 0.47
N THR A 59 0.62 -6.19 0.25
CA THR A 59 0.33 -4.84 -0.28
C THR A 59 -0.43 -3.98 0.71
N LEU A 60 -0.01 -2.73 0.84
CA LEU A 60 -0.67 -1.72 1.68
C LEU A 60 -1.71 -0.85 0.93
N MET A 61 -1.99 -1.17 -0.34
CA MET A 61 -2.76 -0.33 -1.27
C MET A 61 -4.24 -0.14 -0.92
N ASN A 62 -4.82 -0.92 0.00
CA ASN A 62 -6.21 -0.76 0.40
C ASN A 62 -6.33 0.21 1.59
N PRO A 63 -6.62 1.51 1.41
CA PRO A 63 -6.61 2.49 2.50
C PRO A 63 -7.69 2.25 3.55
N TYR A 64 -8.75 1.49 3.23
CA TYR A 64 -9.91 1.29 4.11
C TYR A 64 -9.98 -0.11 4.73
N GLY A 65 -9.03 -0.99 4.41
CA GLY A 65 -9.02 -2.37 4.89
C GLY A 65 -7.67 -2.82 5.44
N PRO A 66 -7.61 -4.05 5.97
CA PRO A 66 -6.36 -4.66 6.39
C PRO A 66 -5.43 -4.80 5.18
N PRO A 67 -4.10 -4.80 5.41
CA PRO A 67 -3.13 -5.18 4.38
C PRO A 67 -3.49 -6.51 3.73
N CYS A 68 -3.28 -6.61 2.42
CA CYS A 68 -3.45 -7.89 1.72
C CYS A 68 -2.21 -8.72 2.01
N LEU A 69 -2.40 -9.87 2.66
CA LEU A 69 -1.35 -10.85 2.93
C LEU A 69 -1.34 -11.92 1.83
N PRO A 70 -0.17 -12.49 1.52
CA PRO A 70 -0.10 -13.64 0.61
C PRO A 70 -0.73 -14.88 1.25
N SER A 71 -1.19 -15.83 0.43
CA SER A 71 -1.86 -17.05 0.90
C SER A 71 -0.93 -17.95 1.72
N ASP A 72 0.36 -17.99 1.38
CA ASP A 72 1.39 -18.73 2.13
C ASP A 72 2.19 -17.79 3.04
N LEU A 73 1.79 -17.74 4.31
CA LEU A 73 2.45 -16.92 5.32
C LEU A 73 3.83 -17.44 5.74
N HIS A 74 4.11 -18.74 5.55
CA HIS A 74 5.44 -19.28 5.85
C HIS A 74 6.46 -18.81 4.82
N VAL A 75 6.08 -18.81 3.53
CA VAL A 75 6.90 -18.25 2.45
C VAL A 75 7.14 -16.76 2.66
N PHE A 76 6.10 -16.00 3.03
CA PHE A 76 6.21 -14.58 3.37
C PHE A 76 7.27 -14.32 4.45
N ARG A 77 7.14 -14.99 5.60
CA ARG A 77 8.07 -14.84 6.73
C ARG A 77 9.48 -15.25 6.34
N ARG A 78 9.64 -16.36 5.63
CA ARG A 78 10.96 -16.85 5.18
C ARG A 78 11.64 -15.86 4.22
N ASN A 79 10.90 -15.27 3.29
CA ASN A 79 11.42 -14.27 2.35
C ASN A 79 11.95 -13.05 3.11
N LEU A 80 11.15 -12.49 4.02
CA LEU A 80 11.57 -11.34 4.83
C LEU A 80 12.77 -11.68 5.73
N THR A 81 12.76 -12.83 6.40
CA THR A 81 13.91 -13.28 7.20
C THR A 81 15.17 -13.34 6.34
N SER A 82 15.11 -13.96 5.16
CA SER A 82 16.26 -14.06 4.25
C SER A 82 16.80 -12.70 3.80
N ARG A 83 15.93 -11.69 3.64
CA ARG A 83 16.33 -10.33 3.23
C ARG A 83 17.01 -9.55 4.34
N PHE A 84 16.57 -9.75 5.58
CA PHE A 84 17.11 -9.03 6.74
C PHE A 84 18.24 -9.79 7.45
N SER A 85 18.49 -11.05 7.09
CA SER A 85 19.59 -11.83 7.64
C SER A 85 20.91 -11.52 6.94
N SER A 86 21.91 -11.07 7.71
CA SER A 86 23.29 -10.92 7.25
C SER A 86 24.04 -12.25 7.41
N CYS A 87 23.83 -13.21 6.50
CA CYS A 87 24.57 -14.49 6.53
C CYS A 87 25.91 -14.44 5.78
N SER A 88 26.26 -13.32 5.16
CA SER A 88 27.48 -13.18 4.36
C SER A 88 28.70 -12.75 5.16
N ALA A 89 29.86 -13.27 4.76
CA ALA A 89 31.17 -12.99 5.36
C ALA A 89 31.80 -11.69 4.84
N ASN A 90 31.25 -11.06 3.79
CA ASN A 90 31.76 -9.78 3.31
C ASN A 90 31.10 -8.60 4.07
N SER A 91 31.90 -7.58 4.40
CA SER A 91 31.45 -6.42 5.19
C SER A 91 30.41 -5.58 4.44
N GLY A 92 30.56 -5.45 3.12
CA GLY A 92 29.68 -4.62 2.30
C GLY A 92 28.23 -5.11 2.23
N GLU A 93 27.98 -6.42 2.18
CA GLU A 93 26.60 -6.94 2.20
C GLU A 93 25.97 -6.79 3.58
N ARG A 94 26.77 -6.97 4.65
CA ARG A 94 26.28 -6.76 6.03
C ARG A 94 25.81 -5.33 6.25
N GLU A 95 26.56 -4.34 5.79
CA GLU A 95 26.17 -2.93 5.88
C GLU A 95 24.88 -2.65 5.10
N LYS A 96 24.76 -3.18 3.87
CA LYS A 96 23.54 -3.02 3.06
C LYS A 96 22.32 -3.64 3.72
N VAL A 97 22.44 -4.85 4.28
CA VAL A 97 21.34 -5.52 5.00
C VAL A 97 20.98 -4.76 6.26
N SER A 98 21.97 -4.26 7.00
CA SER A 98 21.75 -3.42 8.18
C SER A 98 21.00 -2.13 7.81
N ALA A 99 21.42 -1.46 6.73
CA ALA A 99 20.76 -0.27 6.20
C ALA A 99 19.32 -0.58 5.75
N LEU A 100 19.10 -1.67 5.02
CA LEU A 100 17.77 -2.11 4.59
C LEU A 100 16.85 -2.35 5.78
N ARG A 101 17.36 -3.03 6.81
CA ARG A 101 16.62 -3.27 8.06
C ARG A 101 16.26 -1.95 8.75
N SER A 102 17.23 -1.06 8.91
CA SER A 102 17.03 0.25 9.54
C SER A 102 15.99 1.08 8.79
N VAL A 103 16.08 1.15 7.46
CA VAL A 103 15.09 1.83 6.61
C VAL A 103 13.72 1.19 6.74
N PHE A 104 13.62 -0.14 6.78
CA PHE A 104 12.35 -0.83 6.94
C PHE A 104 11.68 -0.48 8.28
N ILE A 105 12.43 -0.52 9.39
CA ILE A 105 11.92 -0.16 10.73
C ILE A 105 11.50 1.31 10.77
N ALA A 106 12.33 2.22 10.26
CA ALA A 106 11.99 3.65 10.21
C ALA A 106 10.72 3.92 9.38
N GLY A 107 10.63 3.29 8.20
CA GLY A 107 9.45 3.40 7.34
C GLY A 107 8.20 2.82 7.99
N PHE A 108 8.31 1.69 8.67
CA PHE A 108 7.19 1.08 9.36
C PHE A 108 6.72 1.94 10.55
N SER A 109 7.67 2.45 11.36
CA SER A 109 7.39 3.37 12.46
C SER A 109 6.65 4.62 11.97
N SER A 110 7.16 5.29 10.93
CA SER A 110 6.51 6.44 10.30
C SER A 110 5.10 6.11 9.79
N TYR A 111 4.94 4.97 9.12
CA TYR A 111 3.64 4.54 8.59
C TYR A 111 2.58 4.35 9.68
N ILE A 112 2.95 3.77 10.83
CA ILE A 112 2.03 3.53 11.95
C ILE A 112 1.86 4.75 12.89
N GLN A 113 2.53 5.88 12.61
CA GLN A 113 2.23 7.15 13.32
C GLN A 113 0.77 7.56 13.11
N SER A 114 0.18 7.22 11.95
CA SER A 114 -1.26 7.37 11.75
C SER A 114 -2.02 6.28 12.51
N PRO A 115 -2.93 6.63 13.45
CA PRO A 115 -3.73 5.65 14.19
C PRO A 115 -4.57 4.75 13.28
N SER A 116 -4.99 5.28 12.12
CA SER A 116 -5.72 4.50 11.12
C SER A 116 -4.87 3.39 10.52
N ASN A 117 -3.60 3.67 10.23
CA ASN A 117 -2.66 2.68 9.70
C ASN A 117 -2.27 1.65 10.76
N LEU A 118 -2.07 2.07 12.01
CA LEU A 118 -1.82 1.14 13.11
C LEU A 118 -3.00 0.16 13.27
N ARG A 119 -4.24 0.66 13.30
CA ARG A 119 -5.43 -0.21 13.32
C ARG A 119 -5.47 -1.17 12.14
N ARG A 120 -5.12 -0.71 10.92
CA ARG A 120 -5.09 -1.55 9.72
C ARG A 120 -4.09 -2.70 9.85
N VAL A 121 -2.86 -2.46 10.29
CA VAL A 121 -1.85 -3.52 10.42
C VAL A 121 -2.12 -4.50 11.57
N LEU A 122 -2.91 -4.08 12.55
CA LEU A 122 -3.46 -4.90 13.64
C LEU A 122 -4.74 -5.63 13.28
N SER A 123 -5.43 -5.24 12.21
CA SER A 123 -6.68 -5.86 11.78
C SER A 123 -6.40 -7.16 11.02
N SER A 124 -7.22 -8.18 11.27
CA SER A 124 -7.11 -9.44 10.53
C SER A 124 -7.64 -9.29 9.11
N SER A 125 -6.93 -9.89 8.15
CA SER A 125 -7.46 -10.09 6.80
C SER A 125 -8.42 -11.28 6.85
N SER A 126 -9.73 -11.02 6.84
CA SER A 126 -10.80 -12.00 7.18
C SER A 126 -10.97 -13.18 6.21
N THR A 127 -9.98 -13.45 5.35
CA THR A 127 -10.03 -14.50 4.34
C THR A 127 -9.59 -15.86 4.88
N THR A 128 -9.00 -15.92 6.08
CA THR A 128 -8.54 -17.19 6.70
C THR A 128 -9.17 -17.40 8.06
N LYS A 129 -9.51 -18.64 8.42
CA LYS A 129 -10.00 -19.04 9.77
C LYS A 129 -9.01 -18.78 10.92
N ARG A 130 -7.84 -18.21 10.60
CA ARG A 130 -6.82 -17.81 11.56
C ARG A 130 -6.78 -16.28 11.54
N ASP A 131 -6.90 -15.67 12.71
CA ASP A 131 -6.77 -14.23 12.91
C ASP A 131 -5.32 -13.79 12.70
N GLU A 132 -4.91 -13.78 11.43
CA GLU A 132 -3.57 -13.40 10.98
C GLU A 132 -3.59 -11.93 10.61
N THR A 133 -2.66 -11.18 11.18
CA THR A 133 -2.49 -9.73 10.97
C THR A 133 -1.10 -9.49 10.38
N LEU A 134 -0.91 -8.37 9.68
CA LEU A 134 0.42 -8.03 9.16
C LEU A 134 1.42 -7.93 10.31
N LEU A 135 1.05 -7.23 11.39
CA LEU A 135 1.95 -7.03 12.51
C LEU A 135 2.38 -8.35 13.17
N ARG A 136 1.45 -9.29 13.35
CA ARG A 136 1.77 -10.63 13.87
C ARG A 136 2.77 -11.37 12.98
N ASN A 137 2.62 -11.27 11.66
CA ASN A 137 3.52 -11.93 10.73
C ASN A 137 4.92 -11.28 10.74
N LEU A 138 4.99 -9.96 10.86
CA LEU A 138 6.26 -9.23 10.98
C LEU A 138 6.99 -9.54 12.31
N LEU A 139 6.25 -9.67 13.43
CA LEU A 139 6.81 -10.08 14.72
C LEU A 139 7.38 -11.51 14.71
N LEU A 140 7.07 -12.32 13.71
CA LEU A 140 7.62 -13.67 13.53
C LEU A 140 8.84 -13.70 12.60
N VAL A 141 9.32 -12.53 12.15
CA VAL A 141 10.54 -12.37 11.35
C VAL A 141 11.71 -12.01 12.28
N SER A 142 12.53 -13.01 12.64
CA SER A 142 13.53 -12.89 13.70
C SER A 142 14.48 -11.70 13.60
N PRO A 143 15.04 -11.33 12.42
CA PRO A 143 15.98 -10.21 12.32
C PRO A 143 15.42 -8.83 12.67
N ILE A 144 14.09 -8.67 12.67
CA ILE A 144 13.39 -7.39 12.93
C ILE A 144 12.47 -7.45 14.15
N GLN A 145 12.33 -8.62 14.77
CA GLN A 145 11.36 -8.87 15.82
C GLN A 145 11.56 -7.95 17.02
N LEU A 146 12.80 -7.83 17.51
CA LEU A 146 13.11 -7.02 18.69
C LEU A 146 12.85 -5.54 18.44
N ASP A 147 13.35 -5.02 17.30
CA ASP A 147 13.16 -3.62 16.90
C ASP A 147 11.67 -3.27 16.79
N LEU A 148 10.85 -4.18 16.26
CA LEU A 148 9.39 -4.00 16.20
C LEU A 148 8.74 -4.02 17.59
N GLN A 149 9.16 -4.91 18.48
CA GLN A 149 8.60 -5.00 19.83
C GLN A 149 8.89 -3.73 20.64
N GLU A 150 10.12 -3.24 20.59
CA GLU A 150 10.53 -2.00 21.25
C GLU A 150 9.69 -0.81 20.74
N MET A 151 9.63 -0.62 19.42
CA MET A 151 8.84 0.43 18.79
C MET A 151 7.33 0.36 19.17
N LEU A 152 6.75 -0.84 19.25
CA LEU A 152 5.35 -0.99 19.66
C LEU A 152 5.14 -0.64 21.14
N LEU A 153 6.08 -1.00 22.01
CA LEU A 153 6.02 -0.68 23.44
C LEU A 153 6.17 0.83 23.67
N GLU A 154 7.03 1.51 22.90
CA GLU A 154 7.16 2.97 22.94
C GLU A 154 5.87 3.69 22.51
N LYS A 155 5.14 3.12 21.54
CA LYS A 155 3.85 3.67 21.09
C LYS A 155 2.67 3.36 21.99
N LEU A 156 2.75 2.31 22.81
CA LEU A 156 1.64 1.83 23.64
C LEU A 156 1.02 2.92 24.56
N PRO A 157 1.81 3.78 25.24
CA PRO A 157 1.27 4.80 26.13
C PRO A 157 0.33 5.81 25.46
N GLU A 158 0.49 6.07 24.15
CA GLU A 158 -0.37 6.98 23.38
C GLU A 158 -1.85 6.55 23.39
N TYR A 159 -2.13 5.28 23.69
CA TYR A 159 -3.47 4.69 23.61
C TYR A 159 -4.11 4.42 24.98
N PHE A 160 -3.45 4.75 26.09
CA PHE A 160 -3.99 4.50 27.44
C PHE A 160 -5.13 5.46 27.81
N ASP A 161 -5.07 6.71 27.37
CA ASP A 161 -6.06 7.73 27.71
C ASP A 161 -7.23 7.82 26.71
N VAL A 162 -7.22 7.04 25.63
CA VAL A 162 -8.25 7.09 24.58
C VAL A 162 -9.56 6.41 25.00
N ALA A 163 -9.54 5.60 26.07
CA ALA A 163 -10.71 4.84 26.57
C ALA A 163 -11.59 5.61 27.56
N THR A 164 -11.31 6.88 27.86
CA THR A 164 -12.11 7.73 28.77
C THR A 164 -13.08 8.69 28.04
N GLY A 165 -13.30 8.50 26.73
CA GLY A 165 -14.24 9.28 25.91
C GLY A 165 -15.49 8.51 25.50
#